data_AF-A0A524R088-F1
#
_entry.id   AF-A0A524R088-F1
#
_cell.length_a   1.000
_cell.length_b   1.000
_cell.length_c   1.000
_cell.angle_alpha   90.00
_cell.angle_beta   90.00
_cell.angle_gamma   90.00
#
_symmetry.space_group_name_H-M   'P 1'
#
loop_
_entity.id
_entity.type
_entity.pdbx_description
1 polymer ?
#
loop_
_entity_poly.entity_id
_entity_poly.type
_entity_poly.pdbx_seq_one_letter_code
_entity_poly.pdbx_strand_id
1 'polypeptide(L)'
;MTQEVRPKRRAVREYSQLLRIQERLLSMLQEALDEIGAPTTLNLLRELRNRTGSRGLEDFGRIANSVEAAIRDLKLLQSDVQKELLDDRSDISVEGVSNLPAPLARFLAERTQNEHFSYEVRQDAVRGWVIAWKEYTAAGIVRGFGQFYERPYAWLDE
;
A
#
# COMPACT_ATOMS: atom_id res chain seq x y z
N MET A 1 31.51 -22.53 -12.16
CA MET A 1 31.23 -22.03 -10.80
C MET A 1 29.86 -21.38 -10.85
N THR A 2 28.83 -22.11 -10.43
CA THR A 2 27.44 -21.81 -10.80
C THR A 2 26.53 -22.16 -9.63
N GLN A 3 26.65 -21.45 -8.51
CA GLN A 3 25.79 -21.63 -7.34
C GLN A 3 25.97 -20.40 -6.46
N GLU A 4 24.95 -19.54 -6.38
CA GLU A 4 24.63 -18.66 -5.22
C GLU A 4 23.54 -17.60 -5.53
N VAL A 5 23.17 -17.38 -6.80
CA VAL A 5 22.15 -16.36 -7.16
C VAL A 5 20.69 -16.84 -6.99
N ARG A 6 20.45 -18.15 -6.95
CA ARG A 6 19.09 -18.74 -6.91
C ARG A 6 18.32 -18.63 -5.58
N PRO A 7 18.92 -18.81 -4.38
CA PRO A 7 18.17 -18.73 -3.12
C PRO A 7 17.70 -17.30 -2.81
N LYS A 8 18.51 -16.27 -3.13
CA LYS A 8 18.20 -14.86 -2.85
C LYS A 8 17.00 -14.33 -3.65
N ARG A 9 16.91 -14.65 -4.94
CA ARG A 9 15.75 -14.26 -5.78
C ARG A 9 14.45 -14.93 -5.32
N ARG A 10 14.55 -16.15 -4.79
CA ARG A 10 13.39 -16.90 -4.28
C ARG A 10 12.87 -16.28 -2.98
N ALA A 11 13.77 -15.90 -2.05
CA ALA A 11 13.39 -15.20 -0.83
C ALA A 11 12.70 -13.86 -1.12
N VAL A 12 13.25 -13.03 -2.03
CA VAL A 12 12.63 -11.76 -2.44
C VAL A 12 11.23 -11.98 -3.03
N ARG A 13 11.04 -13.03 -3.84
CA ARG A 13 9.72 -13.39 -4.38
C ARG A 13 8.74 -13.77 -3.26
N GLU A 14 9.17 -14.62 -2.32
CA GLU A 14 8.35 -15.10 -1.21
C GLU A 14 7.97 -13.93 -0.27
N TYR A 15 8.89 -13.02 0.05
CA TYR A 15 8.60 -11.80 0.81
C TYR A 15 7.66 -10.84 0.08
N SER A 16 7.81 -10.67 -1.23
CA SER A 16 6.90 -9.82 -2.01
C SER A 16 5.48 -10.41 -2.10
N GLN A 17 5.36 -11.74 -2.19
CA GLN A 17 4.08 -12.44 -2.12
C GLN A 17 3.44 -12.29 -0.74
N LEU A 18 4.21 -12.40 0.34
CA LEU A 18 3.76 -12.15 1.70
C LEU A 18 3.21 -10.72 1.85
N LEU A 19 3.93 -9.70 1.35
CA LEU A 19 3.47 -8.31 1.39
C LEU A 19 2.14 -8.10 0.63
N ARG A 20 1.97 -8.72 -0.55
CA ARG A 20 0.70 -8.65 -1.31
C ARG A 20 -0.47 -9.29 -0.55
N ILE A 21 -0.24 -10.47 0.03
CA ILE A 21 -1.25 -11.16 0.85
C ILE A 21 -1.62 -10.28 2.04
N GLN A 22 -0.62 -9.67 2.67
CA GLN A 22 -0.80 -8.81 3.83
C GLN A 22 -1.56 -7.52 3.49
N GLU A 23 -1.26 -6.84 2.38
CA GLU A 23 -2.00 -5.66 1.92
C GLU A 23 -3.49 -6.01 1.70
N ARG A 24 -3.77 -7.15 1.06
CA ARG A 24 -5.15 -7.62 0.86
C ARG A 24 -5.85 -7.91 2.18
N LEU A 25 -5.21 -8.61 3.11
CA LEU A 25 -5.79 -8.92 4.43
C LEU A 25 -6.02 -7.64 5.25
N LEU A 26 -5.10 -6.69 5.17
CA LEU A 26 -5.20 -5.40 5.85
C LEU A 26 -6.41 -4.61 5.36
N SER A 27 -6.62 -4.52 4.03
CA SER A 27 -7.81 -3.86 3.47
C SER A 27 -9.10 -4.52 3.95
N MET A 28 -9.18 -5.86 3.90
CA MET A 28 -10.38 -6.59 4.35
C MET A 28 -10.69 -6.37 5.83
N LEU A 29 -9.67 -6.36 6.70
CA LEU A 29 -9.87 -6.13 8.13
C LEU A 29 -10.23 -4.68 8.44
N GLN A 30 -9.72 -3.72 7.66
CA GLN A 30 -10.09 -2.31 7.78
C GLN A 30 -11.54 -2.09 7.38
N GLU A 31 -11.97 -2.65 6.25
CA GLU A 31 -13.37 -2.63 5.83
C GLU A 31 -14.29 -3.25 6.90
N ALA A 32 -13.91 -4.42 7.44
CA ALA A 32 -14.66 -5.05 8.52
C ALA A 32 -14.73 -4.16 9.78
N LEU A 33 -13.63 -3.51 10.16
CA LEU A 33 -13.59 -2.61 11.31
C LEU A 33 -14.48 -1.38 11.10
N ASP A 34 -14.45 -0.80 9.89
CA ASP A 34 -15.28 0.34 9.52
C ASP A 34 -16.77 -0.03 9.58
N GLU A 35 -17.15 -1.22 9.09
CA GLU A 35 -18.53 -1.72 9.18
C GLU A 35 -18.96 -1.98 10.63
N ILE A 36 -18.08 -2.55 11.45
CA ILE A 36 -18.34 -2.80 12.89
C ILE A 36 -18.52 -1.47 13.64
N GLY A 37 -17.69 -0.48 13.34
CA GLY A 37 -17.71 0.85 13.94
C GLY A 37 -18.75 1.80 13.33
N ALA A 38 -19.42 1.40 12.26
CA ALA A 38 -20.35 2.27 11.55
C ALA A 38 -21.49 2.74 12.46
N PRO A 39 -21.90 4.03 12.40
CA PRO A 39 -23.00 4.54 13.21
C PRO A 39 -24.30 3.74 13.07
N THR A 40 -24.58 3.25 11.86
CA THR A 40 -25.73 2.37 11.56
C THR A 40 -25.67 1.07 12.36
N THR A 41 -24.52 0.39 12.35
CA THR A 41 -24.27 -0.84 13.12
C THR A 41 -24.39 -0.58 14.61
N LEU A 42 -23.76 0.46 15.13
CA LEU A 42 -23.82 0.82 16.55
C LEU A 42 -25.25 1.16 17.02
N ASN A 43 -26.04 1.85 16.19
CA ASN A 43 -27.43 2.15 16.48
C ASN A 43 -28.29 0.88 16.49
N LEU A 44 -28.10 -0.02 15.52
CA LEU A 44 -28.80 -1.31 15.48
C LEU A 44 -28.49 -2.16 16.73
N LEU A 45 -27.22 -2.23 17.13
CA LEU A 45 -26.81 -2.93 18.35
C LEU A 45 -27.50 -2.32 19.58
N ARG A 46 -27.57 -0.98 19.67
CA ARG A 46 -28.26 -0.29 20.76
C ARG A 46 -29.76 -0.59 20.80
N GLU A 47 -30.43 -0.57 19.65
CA GLU A 47 -31.85 -0.90 19.54
C GLU A 47 -32.12 -2.35 19.94
N LEU A 48 -31.31 -3.30 19.44
CA LEU A 48 -31.42 -4.71 19.80
C LEU A 48 -31.21 -4.92 21.30
N ARG A 49 -30.24 -4.23 21.90
CA ARG A 49 -30.03 -4.25 23.36
C ARG A 49 -31.27 -3.83 24.12
N ASN A 50 -31.83 -2.69 23.72
CA ASN A 50 -32.99 -2.10 24.39
C ASN A 50 -34.24 -3.00 24.26
N ARG A 51 -34.36 -3.75 23.15
CA ARG A 51 -35.51 -4.64 22.89
C ARG A 51 -35.38 -6.02 23.54
N THR A 52 -34.18 -6.57 23.59
CA THR A 52 -33.96 -7.98 24.00
C THR A 52 -33.34 -8.14 25.38
N GLY A 53 -32.79 -7.06 25.97
CA GLY A 53 -32.06 -7.12 27.24
C GLY A 53 -30.79 -7.97 27.20
N SER A 54 -30.36 -8.40 26.01
CA SER A 54 -29.33 -9.43 25.85
C SER A 54 -27.92 -8.87 25.98
N ARG A 55 -27.06 -9.59 26.72
CA ARG A 55 -25.63 -9.27 26.90
C ARG A 55 -24.73 -9.69 25.73
N GLY A 56 -25.22 -10.49 24.78
CA GLY A 56 -24.44 -10.93 23.61
C GLY A 56 -23.97 -9.80 22.68
N LEU A 57 -24.35 -8.56 22.96
CA LEU A 57 -23.86 -7.35 22.29
C LEU A 57 -22.52 -6.87 22.84
N GLU A 58 -22.13 -7.29 24.05
CA GLU A 58 -20.76 -7.11 24.58
C GLU A 58 -19.73 -7.89 23.76
N ASP A 59 -20.16 -8.98 23.10
CA ASP A 59 -19.30 -9.78 22.22
C ASP A 59 -18.91 -9.02 20.94
N PHE A 60 -19.72 -8.05 20.50
CA PHE A 60 -19.41 -7.26 19.31
C PHE A 60 -18.23 -6.30 19.53
N GLY A 61 -18.13 -5.72 20.72
CA GLY A 61 -16.95 -4.92 21.10
C GLY A 61 -15.68 -5.77 21.21
N ARG A 62 -15.80 -7.03 21.66
CA ARG A 62 -14.67 -7.98 21.66
C ARG A 62 -14.22 -8.30 20.24
N ILE A 63 -15.14 -8.46 19.30
CA ILE A 63 -14.82 -8.66 17.88
C ILE A 63 -14.08 -7.45 17.32
N ALA A 64 -14.58 -6.22 17.55
CA ALA A 64 -13.90 -4.99 17.14
C ALA A 64 -12.45 -4.93 17.63
N ASN A 65 -12.24 -5.18 18.93
CA ASN A 65 -10.91 -5.19 19.54
C ASN A 65 -9.99 -6.27 18.94
N SER A 66 -10.56 -7.44 18.59
CA SER A 66 -9.82 -8.54 17.98
C SER A 66 -9.39 -8.21 16.55
N VAL A 67 -10.26 -7.56 15.78
CA VAL A 67 -9.95 -7.06 14.43
C VAL A 67 -8.87 -5.98 14.48
N GLU A 68 -8.97 -5.03 15.41
CA GLU A 68 -7.92 -4.03 15.61
C GLU A 68 -6.57 -4.65 16.00
N ALA A 69 -6.58 -5.67 16.87
CA ALA A 69 -5.37 -6.39 17.25
C ALA A 69 -4.74 -7.09 16.04
N ALA A 70 -5.54 -7.79 15.24
CA ALA A 70 -5.07 -8.42 14.01
C ALA A 70 -4.49 -7.39 13.01
N ILE A 71 -5.11 -6.21 12.88
CA ILE A 71 -4.58 -5.11 12.06
C ILE A 71 -3.20 -4.65 12.58
N ARG A 72 -3.04 -4.50 13.90
CA ARG A 72 -1.76 -4.13 14.51
C ARG A 72 -0.70 -5.19 14.25
N ASP A 73 -1.03 -6.46 14.42
CA ASP A 73 -0.12 -7.58 14.20
C ASP A 73 0.32 -7.67 12.73
N LEU A 74 -0.61 -7.47 11.78
CA LEU A 74 -0.28 -7.40 10.36
C LEU A 74 0.66 -6.23 10.04
N LYS A 75 0.44 -5.05 10.64
CA LYS A 75 1.33 -3.88 10.43
C LYS A 75 2.73 -4.12 11.01
N LEU A 76 2.83 -4.81 12.15
CA LEU A 76 4.11 -5.19 12.73
C LEU A 76 4.85 -6.18 11.82
N LEU A 77 4.16 -7.22 11.35
CA LEU A 77 4.71 -8.17 10.38
C LEU A 77 5.17 -7.46 9.10
N GLN A 78 4.43 -6.46 8.62
CA GLN A 78 4.83 -5.64 7.47
C GLN A 78 6.18 -4.98 7.69
N SER A 79 6.32 -4.33 8.85
CA SER A 79 7.53 -3.63 9.22
C SER A 79 8.72 -4.59 9.25
N ASP A 80 8.53 -5.78 9.81
CA ASP A 80 9.60 -6.77 9.92
C ASP A 80 9.96 -7.34 8.54
N VAL A 81 8.99 -7.69 7.71
CA VAL A 81 9.23 -8.12 6.32
C VAL A 81 9.89 -7.01 5.49
N GLN A 82 9.51 -5.75 5.70
CA GLN A 82 10.12 -4.61 5.01
C GLN A 82 11.57 -4.40 5.44
N LYS A 83 11.89 -4.53 6.73
CA LYS A 83 13.27 -4.47 7.22
C LYS A 83 14.13 -5.54 6.58
N GLU A 84 13.67 -6.80 6.57
CA GLU A 84 14.38 -7.92 5.94
C GLU A 84 14.60 -7.70 4.42
N LEU A 85 13.65 -7.05 3.74
CA LEU A 85 13.78 -6.74 2.31
C LEU A 85 14.69 -5.54 2.01
N LEU A 86 14.73 -4.56 2.93
CA LEU A 86 15.47 -3.30 2.79
C LEU A 86 16.92 -3.39 3.27
N ASP A 87 17.22 -4.19 4.30
CA ASP A 87 18.60 -4.43 4.77
C ASP A 87 19.50 -5.03 3.66
N ASP A 88 18.90 -5.66 2.64
CA ASP A 88 19.59 -6.23 1.48
C ASP A 88 19.83 -5.24 0.33
N ARG A 89 19.30 -4.00 0.39
CA ARG A 89 19.43 -2.97 -0.66
C ARG A 89 20.28 -1.81 -0.17
N SER A 90 21.60 -1.95 -0.26
CA SER A 90 22.54 -0.83 -0.06
C SER A 90 22.20 0.35 -0.99
N ASP A 91 22.16 1.53 -0.38
CA ASP A 91 21.73 2.81 -0.93
C ASP A 91 22.34 3.15 -2.29
N ILE A 92 21.49 3.59 -3.22
CA ILE A 92 21.93 4.36 -4.39
C ILE A 92 21.19 5.69 -4.33
N SER A 93 21.91 6.73 -3.85
CA SER A 93 21.48 8.12 -3.73
C SER A 93 21.70 8.91 -5.06
N VAL A 94 20.71 9.69 -5.50
CA VAL A 94 20.76 10.76 -6.51
C VAL A 94 19.89 11.88 -5.93
N GLU A 95 20.42 13.10 -5.88
CA GLU A 95 19.77 14.25 -5.24
C GLU A 95 18.29 14.40 -5.68
N GLY A 96 17.40 14.31 -4.69
CA GLY A 96 15.96 14.59 -4.80
C GLY A 96 15.06 13.36 -4.90
N VAL A 97 15.40 12.37 -5.76
CA VAL A 97 14.71 11.06 -5.82
C VAL A 97 15.72 10.04 -6.31
N SER A 98 16.37 9.41 -5.34
CA SER A 98 17.43 8.48 -5.61
C SER A 98 16.90 7.09 -5.93
N ASN A 99 17.21 6.58 -7.13
CA ASN A 99 16.87 5.22 -7.63
C ASN A 99 15.58 5.09 -8.47
N LEU A 100 15.18 6.14 -9.21
CA LEU A 100 14.06 6.04 -10.17
C LEU A 100 14.48 5.24 -11.43
N PRO A 101 13.71 4.21 -11.87
CA PRO A 101 14.00 3.44 -13.07
C PRO A 101 14.14 4.29 -14.32
N ALA A 102 15.06 3.92 -15.22
CA ALA A 102 15.34 4.67 -16.44
C ALA A 102 14.10 5.02 -17.29
N PRO A 103 13.10 4.13 -17.47
CA PRO A 103 11.88 4.49 -18.20
C PRO A 103 11.06 5.60 -17.52
N LEU A 104 10.98 5.58 -16.18
CA LEU A 104 10.25 6.57 -15.40
C LEU A 104 11.00 7.90 -15.32
N ALA A 105 12.33 7.84 -15.17
CA ALA A 105 13.19 9.02 -15.20
C ALA A 105 13.10 9.74 -16.55
N ARG A 106 13.09 8.99 -17.65
CA ARG A 106 12.91 9.55 -19.00
C ARG A 106 11.53 10.19 -19.18
N PHE A 107 10.46 9.53 -18.74
CA PHE A 107 9.11 10.09 -18.79
C PHE A 107 9.02 11.43 -18.05
N LEU A 108 9.57 11.52 -16.83
CA LEU A 108 9.59 12.77 -16.08
C LEU A 108 10.44 13.83 -16.79
N ALA A 109 11.65 13.50 -17.24
CA ALA A 109 12.54 14.45 -17.92
C ALA A 109 11.95 15.04 -19.22
N GLU A 110 11.13 14.26 -19.94
CA GLU A 110 10.43 14.74 -21.13
C GLU A 110 9.24 15.66 -20.77
N ARG A 111 8.53 15.40 -19.67
CA ARG A 111 7.31 16.12 -19.29
C ARG A 111 7.55 17.35 -18.41
N THR A 112 8.62 17.39 -17.63
CA THR A 112 8.98 18.55 -16.80
C THR A 112 9.40 19.78 -17.61
N GLN A 113 9.65 19.62 -18.91
CA GLN A 113 9.86 20.73 -19.84
C GLN A 113 8.58 21.54 -20.09
N ASN A 114 7.40 21.01 -19.73
CA ASN A 114 6.14 21.71 -19.83
C ASN A 114 5.84 22.45 -18.52
N GLU A 115 5.77 23.78 -18.55
CA GLU A 115 5.50 24.64 -17.40
C GLU A 115 4.14 24.38 -16.73
N HIS A 116 3.24 23.67 -17.41
CA HIS A 116 1.92 23.30 -16.89
C HIS A 116 1.82 21.84 -16.44
N PHE A 117 2.95 21.15 -16.26
CA PHE A 117 3.02 19.78 -15.75
C PHE A 117 3.43 19.78 -14.28
N SER A 118 2.67 19.07 -13.43
CA SER A 118 3.05 18.81 -12.04
C SER A 118 3.02 17.32 -11.75
N TYR A 119 3.89 16.87 -10.85
CA TYR A 119 3.99 15.48 -10.47
C TYR A 119 4.42 15.31 -9.02
N GLU A 120 4.06 14.15 -8.46
CA GLU A 120 4.49 13.67 -7.15
C GLU A 120 5.07 12.26 -7.35
N VAL A 121 6.25 12.03 -6.80
CA VAL A 121 6.90 10.71 -6.81
C VAL A 121 6.93 10.18 -5.39
N ARG A 122 6.44 8.96 -5.21
CA ARG A 122 6.53 8.24 -3.95
C ARG A 122 6.97 6.80 -4.19
N GLN A 123 7.64 6.22 -3.22
CA GLN A 123 8.02 4.82 -3.27
C GLN A 123 6.97 3.99 -2.53
N ASP A 124 6.38 3.01 -3.21
CA ASP A 124 5.43 2.05 -2.65
C ASP A 124 6.11 0.67 -2.56
N ALA A 125 5.98 0.01 -1.42
CA ALA A 125 6.68 -1.24 -1.14
C ALA A 125 6.25 -2.40 -2.06
N VAL A 126 5.02 -2.35 -2.59
CA VAL A 126 4.44 -3.43 -3.41
C VAL A 126 4.39 -3.03 -4.88
N ARG A 127 4.07 -1.77 -5.16
CA ARG A 127 3.90 -1.23 -6.51
C ARG A 127 5.18 -0.61 -7.09
N GLY A 128 6.22 -0.50 -6.27
CA GLY A 128 7.48 0.18 -6.60
C GLY A 128 7.30 1.69 -6.66
N TRP A 129 8.05 2.37 -7.51
CA TRP A 129 7.88 3.80 -7.73
C TRP A 129 6.49 4.11 -8.29
N VAL A 130 5.78 5.01 -7.60
CA VAL A 130 4.49 5.55 -7.99
C VAL A 130 4.67 7.00 -8.38
N ILE A 131 4.21 7.35 -9.58
CA ILE A 131 4.21 8.72 -10.09
C ILE A 131 2.77 9.14 -10.31
N ALA A 132 2.29 10.11 -9.54
CA ALA A 132 1.03 10.79 -9.79
C ALA A 132 1.34 12.10 -10.54
N TRP A 133 0.62 12.37 -11.62
CA TRP A 133 0.86 13.58 -12.42
C TRP A 133 -0.45 14.26 -12.82
N LYS A 134 -0.36 15.58 -13.02
CA LYS A 134 -1.43 16.43 -13.52
C LYS A 134 -0.86 17.41 -14.54
N GLU A 135 -1.62 17.61 -15.61
CA GLU A 135 -1.37 18.63 -16.62
C GLU A 135 -2.46 19.67 -16.55
N TYR A 136 -2.06 20.93 -16.69
CA TYR A 136 -2.94 22.08 -16.68
C TYR A 136 -2.93 22.77 -18.05
N THR A 137 -3.99 23.50 -18.36
CA THR A 137 -3.98 24.50 -19.42
C THR A 137 -3.28 25.76 -18.94
N ALA A 138 -2.96 26.68 -19.86
CA ALA A 138 -2.42 28.00 -19.51
C ALA A 138 -3.36 28.81 -18.57
N ALA A 139 -4.65 28.48 -18.54
CA ALA A 139 -5.64 29.07 -17.64
C ALA A 139 -5.73 28.36 -16.27
N GLY A 140 -4.87 27.39 -15.99
CA GLY A 140 -4.84 26.65 -14.72
C GLY A 140 -5.90 25.55 -14.59
N ILE A 141 -6.57 25.16 -15.68
CA ILE A 141 -7.59 24.10 -15.68
C ILE A 141 -6.93 22.75 -15.90
N VAL A 142 -7.28 21.72 -15.13
CA VAL A 142 -6.75 20.36 -15.32
C VAL A 142 -7.15 19.84 -16.71
N ARG A 143 -6.14 19.60 -17.55
CA ARG A 143 -6.26 19.03 -18.90
C ARG A 143 -6.13 17.52 -18.89
N GLY A 144 -5.32 16.97 -17.98
CA GLY A 144 -5.09 15.54 -17.87
C GLY A 144 -4.51 15.18 -16.51
N PHE A 145 -4.77 13.95 -16.05
CA PHE A 145 -4.17 13.42 -14.84
C PHE A 145 -4.00 11.92 -14.97
N GLY A 146 -3.03 11.36 -14.24
CA GLY A 146 -2.77 9.93 -14.28
C GLY A 146 -1.85 9.46 -13.16
N GLN A 147 -1.74 8.15 -13.07
CA GLN A 147 -0.82 7.47 -12.14
C GLN A 147 -0.06 6.38 -12.89
N PHE A 148 1.26 6.37 -12.74
CA PHE A 148 2.14 5.30 -13.18
C PHE A 148 2.64 4.51 -11.99
N TYR A 149 2.73 3.20 -12.19
CA TYR A 149 3.28 2.25 -11.24
C TYR A 149 4.46 1.55 -11.92
N GLU A 150 5.63 1.57 -11.30
CA GLU A 150 6.81 0.83 -11.77
C GLU A 150 6.51 -0.66 -11.93
N ARG A 151 5.73 -1.22 -10.99
CA ARG A 151 5.45 -2.67 -10.90
C ARG A 151 6.76 -3.49 -10.98
N PRO A 152 7.70 -3.32 -10.04
CA PRO A 152 9.01 -4.00 -10.05
C PRO A 152 8.90 -5.54 -9.97
N TYR A 153 7.68 -6.02 -9.69
CA TYR A 153 7.32 -7.44 -9.56
C TYR A 153 6.37 -7.92 -10.68
N ALA A 154 6.16 -7.16 -11.76
CA ALA A 154 5.24 -7.54 -12.84
C ALA A 154 5.61 -8.88 -13.52
N TRP A 155 6.90 -9.22 -13.54
CA TRP A 155 7.44 -10.48 -14.06
C TRP A 155 7.13 -11.71 -13.17
N LEU A 156 6.51 -11.52 -12.00
CA LEU A 156 6.04 -12.60 -11.13
C LEU A 156 4.60 -13.04 -11.44
N ASP A 157 3.90 -12.33 -12.32
CA ASP A 157 2.51 -12.61 -12.72
C ASP A 157 2.44 -13.51 -14.00
N GLU A 158 3.59 -13.92 -14.57
CA GLU A 158 3.76 -14.99 -15.58
C GLU A 158 4.14 -16.34 -14.93
#